data_AF-A0A125SIN2-F1
#
_entry.id   AF-A0A125SIN2-F1
#
_cell.length_a   1.000
_cell.length_b   1.000
_cell.length_c   1.000
_cell.angle_alpha   90.00
_cell.angle_beta   90.00
_cell.angle_gamma   90.00
#
_symmetry.space_group_name_H-M   'P 1'
#
loop_
_entity.id
_entity.type
_entity.pdbx_description
1 polymer ?
#
loop_
_entity_poly.entity_id
_entity_poly.type
_entity_poly.pdbx_seq_one_letter_code
_entity_poly.pdbx_strand_id
1 'polypeptide(L)'
;MDELDLIKAIAPEVAKATYEDAVSPALKETGKFGLDLVKTLRLALFPLQYTAMLQDRLTKHLQKSIERVPEDRRVAPFESLALPIAEQLKFHDDDSVVGDMFERLLARAMDRERVGEAHPAFVQIVGQLAPDEAMLLRQIAASRPAAYMRPPQKGLAALLKDERAVLINASGMTDGQKARLNEVAVRPEDLAQPELVYTYIEHLVSLGIVSYTNDPWTAEYKGAKGADFDFWFVQLNGLGELFQRACLLED
;
A
#
# COMPACT_ATOMS: atom_id res chain seq x y z
N MET A 1 -8.00 -20.69 23.73
CA MET A 1 -8.35 -22.00 23.13
C MET A 1 -7.48 -23.01 23.85
N ASP A 2 -8.09 -23.94 24.60
CA ASP A 2 -7.36 -24.87 25.46
C ASP A 2 -6.58 -25.88 24.58
N GLU A 3 -5.37 -26.32 24.97
CA GLU A 3 -4.53 -27.22 24.15
C GLU A 3 -5.25 -28.56 23.86
N LEU A 4 -6.17 -28.94 24.74
CA LEU A 4 -7.05 -30.10 24.61
C LEU A 4 -8.10 -29.94 23.51
N ASP A 5 -8.52 -28.72 23.18
CA ASP A 5 -9.49 -28.48 22.12
C ASP A 5 -8.86 -28.58 20.73
N LEU A 6 -7.57 -28.25 20.61
CA LEU A 6 -6.83 -28.36 19.35
C LEU A 6 -6.60 -29.84 18.95
N ILE A 7 -6.36 -30.72 19.92
CA ILE A 7 -6.19 -32.16 19.70
C ILE A 7 -7.51 -32.82 19.29
N LYS A 8 -8.64 -32.37 19.86
CA LYS A 8 -9.98 -32.85 19.50
C LYS A 8 -10.45 -32.40 18.12
N ALA A 9 -9.87 -31.32 17.57
CA ALA A 9 -10.21 -30.79 16.26
C ALA A 9 -9.52 -31.55 15.10
N ILE A 10 -8.54 -32.40 15.39
CA ILE A 10 -7.94 -33.31 14.40
C ILE A 10 -8.92 -34.48 14.21
N ALA A 11 -9.13 -34.89 12.95
CA ALA A 11 -10.14 -35.86 12.54
C ALA A 11 -10.36 -37.01 13.55
N PRO A 12 -11.62 -37.39 13.85
CA PRO A 12 -11.95 -38.28 14.95
C PRO A 12 -11.31 -39.68 14.85
N GLU A 13 -10.90 -40.13 13.66
CA GLU A 13 -10.15 -41.38 13.48
C GLU A 13 -8.68 -41.27 13.95
N VAL A 14 -8.04 -40.12 13.73
CA VAL A 14 -6.67 -39.86 14.20
C VAL A 14 -6.67 -39.58 15.70
N ALA A 15 -7.67 -38.84 16.19
CA ALA A 15 -7.85 -38.58 17.61
C ALA A 15 -8.11 -39.87 18.41
N LYS A 16 -8.93 -40.80 17.89
CA LYS A 16 -9.17 -42.10 18.55
C LYS A 16 -7.91 -42.98 18.59
N ALA A 17 -7.13 -43.02 17.51
CA ALA A 17 -5.92 -43.83 17.44
C ALA A 17 -4.74 -43.29 18.28
N THR A 18 -4.77 -42.03 18.70
CA THR A 18 -3.67 -41.41 19.48
C THR A 18 -4.05 -41.04 20.90
N TYR A 19 -5.32 -40.77 21.20
CA TYR A 19 -5.74 -40.36 22.54
C TYR A 19 -5.81 -41.54 23.53
N GLU A 20 -6.15 -42.74 23.07
CA GLU A 20 -6.20 -43.93 23.93
C GLU A 20 -4.80 -44.50 24.24
N ASP A 21 -3.83 -44.36 23.33
CA ASP A 21 -2.49 -44.97 23.49
C ASP A 21 -1.38 -44.00 23.95
N ALA A 22 -1.57 -42.67 23.88
CA ALA A 22 -0.46 -41.71 24.04
C ALA A 22 -0.65 -40.61 25.11
N VAL A 23 -1.59 -40.72 26.05
CA VAL A 23 -1.52 -39.90 27.28
C VAL A 23 -0.49 -40.51 28.22
N SER A 24 0.79 -40.36 27.84
CA SER A 24 1.90 -40.83 28.66
C SER A 24 2.07 -39.93 29.90
N PRO A 25 2.52 -40.48 31.04
CA PRO A 25 2.91 -39.72 32.24
C PRO A 25 3.88 -38.55 31.98
N ALA A 26 4.56 -38.53 30.83
CA ALA A 26 5.49 -37.48 30.41
C ALA A 26 4.82 -36.12 30.11
N LEU A 27 3.51 -36.09 29.81
CA LEU A 27 2.73 -34.84 29.70
C LEU A 27 2.42 -34.21 31.06
N LYS A 28 2.45 -35.00 32.14
CA LYS A 28 2.24 -34.52 33.52
C LYS A 28 3.52 -34.02 34.18
N GLU A 29 4.69 -34.34 33.62
CA GLU A 29 5.93 -33.67 34.03
C GLU A 29 5.97 -32.27 33.41
N THR A 30 5.58 -31.28 34.21
CA THR A 30 5.70 -29.84 33.97
C THR A 30 7.18 -29.40 33.90
N GLY A 31 7.97 -30.07 33.07
CA GLY A 31 9.40 -29.84 32.87
C GLY A 31 9.72 -29.43 31.45
N LYS A 32 11.02 -29.22 31.19
CA LYS A 32 11.56 -28.83 29.88
C LYS A 32 11.10 -29.74 28.73
N PHE A 33 10.90 -31.03 29.00
CA PHE A 33 10.45 -32.03 28.02
C PHE A 33 9.00 -31.81 27.55
N GLY A 34 8.05 -31.60 28.47
CA GLY A 34 6.66 -31.29 28.09
C GLY A 34 6.56 -29.98 27.30
N LEU A 35 7.34 -28.97 27.72
CA LEU A 35 7.45 -27.70 27.00
C LEU A 35 8.03 -27.88 25.59
N ASP A 36 9.03 -28.74 25.41
CA ASP A 36 9.64 -29.02 24.10
C ASP A 36 8.73 -29.86 23.19
N LEU A 37 7.91 -30.76 23.74
CA LEU A 37 6.89 -31.50 22.99
C LEU A 37 5.79 -30.58 22.45
N VAL A 38 5.25 -29.70 23.29
CA VAL A 38 4.25 -28.69 22.88
C VAL A 38 4.83 -27.78 21.80
N LYS A 39 6.07 -27.31 21.96
CA LYS A 39 6.76 -26.52 20.93
C LYS A 39 6.91 -27.28 19.61
N THR A 40 7.26 -28.57 19.67
CA THR A 40 7.43 -29.41 18.49
C THR A 40 6.10 -29.63 17.76
N LEU A 41 5.02 -29.89 18.49
CA LEU A 41 3.67 -30.01 17.91
C LEU A 41 3.20 -28.69 17.30
N ARG A 42 3.44 -27.57 17.98
CA ARG A 42 3.13 -26.23 17.44
C ARG A 42 3.91 -25.95 16.17
N LEU A 43 5.21 -26.29 16.13
CA LEU A 43 6.05 -26.12 14.95
C LEU A 43 5.63 -27.07 13.80
N ALA A 44 5.23 -28.30 14.11
CA ALA A 44 4.76 -29.27 13.12
C ALA A 44 3.39 -28.86 12.52
N LEU A 45 2.50 -28.31 13.33
CA LEU A 45 1.19 -27.80 12.90
C LEU A 45 1.25 -26.36 12.34
N PHE A 46 2.36 -25.64 12.54
CA PHE A 46 2.54 -24.27 12.10
C PHE A 46 2.22 -24.08 10.61
N PRO A 47 2.66 -24.93 9.67
CA PRO A 47 2.30 -24.78 8.26
C PRO A 47 0.78 -24.81 8.02
N LEU A 48 0.05 -25.71 8.67
CA LEU A 48 -1.40 -25.83 8.52
C LEU A 48 -2.15 -24.64 9.14
N GLN A 49 -1.74 -24.24 10.35
CA GLN A 49 -2.30 -23.07 11.03
C GLN A 49 -2.03 -21.79 10.23
N TYR A 50 -0.83 -21.66 9.67
CA TYR A 50 -0.45 -20.53 8.83
C TYR A 50 -1.27 -20.49 7.54
N THR A 51 -1.46 -21.61 6.83
CA THR A 51 -2.30 -21.64 5.63
C THR A 51 -3.76 -21.33 5.91
N ALA A 52 -4.31 -21.81 7.03
CA ALA A 52 -5.68 -21.47 7.45
C ALA A 52 -5.81 -19.96 7.72
N MET A 53 -4.85 -19.37 8.43
CA MET A 53 -4.80 -17.93 8.67
C MET A 53 -4.76 -17.13 7.36
N LEU A 54 -3.94 -17.53 6.37
CA LEU A 54 -3.89 -16.88 5.07
C LEU A 54 -5.20 -17.03 4.29
N GLN A 55 -5.88 -18.18 4.39
CA GLN A 55 -7.18 -18.41 3.77
C GLN A 55 -8.25 -17.50 4.37
N ASP A 56 -8.32 -17.40 5.69
CA ASP A 56 -9.27 -16.53 6.39
C ASP A 56 -9.07 -15.07 6.00
N ARG A 57 -7.81 -14.61 5.99
CA ARG A 57 -7.43 -13.27 5.56
C ARG A 57 -7.82 -13.00 4.11
N LEU A 58 -7.47 -13.90 3.18
CA LEU A 58 -7.83 -13.76 1.78
C LEU A 58 -9.35 -13.68 1.59
N THR A 59 -10.10 -14.52 2.30
CA THR A 59 -11.57 -14.54 2.22
C THR A 59 -12.16 -13.18 2.60
N LYS A 60 -11.64 -12.53 3.64
CA LYS A 60 -12.05 -11.17 4.03
C LYS A 60 -11.78 -10.15 2.94
N HIS A 61 -10.57 -10.12 2.38
CA HIS A 61 -10.22 -9.16 1.32
C HIS A 61 -11.04 -9.37 0.05
N LEU A 62 -11.30 -10.62 -0.33
CA LEU A 62 -12.16 -10.95 -1.47
C LEU A 62 -13.60 -10.47 -1.21
N GLN A 63 -14.13 -10.69 -0.01
CA GLN A 63 -15.46 -10.21 0.37
C GLN A 63 -15.55 -8.68 0.29
N LYS A 64 -14.59 -7.96 0.87
CA LYS A 64 -14.50 -6.48 0.78
C LYS A 64 -14.47 -6.01 -0.68
N SER A 65 -13.72 -6.70 -1.55
CA SER A 65 -13.62 -6.36 -2.97
C SER A 65 -14.96 -6.55 -3.70
N ILE A 66 -15.68 -7.63 -3.40
CA ILE A 66 -16.99 -7.94 -4.00
C ILE A 66 -18.05 -6.94 -3.52
N GLU A 67 -18.04 -6.58 -2.24
CA GLU A 67 -19.00 -5.67 -1.62
C GLU A 67 -18.91 -4.24 -2.18
N ARG A 68 -17.75 -3.83 -2.72
CA ARG A 68 -17.57 -2.55 -3.42
C ARG A 68 -18.30 -2.46 -4.75
N VAL A 69 -18.67 -3.60 -5.37
CA VAL A 69 -19.32 -3.63 -6.68
C VAL A 69 -20.83 -3.87 -6.52
N PRO A 70 -21.70 -3.05 -7.15
CA PRO A 70 -23.14 -3.29 -7.17
C PRO A 70 -23.49 -4.66 -7.78
N GLU A 71 -24.44 -5.39 -7.18
CA GLU A 71 -24.80 -6.75 -7.59
C GLU A 71 -25.17 -6.88 -9.07
N ASP A 72 -25.85 -5.88 -9.62
CA ASP A 72 -26.27 -5.86 -11.01
C ASP A 72 -25.10 -5.71 -11.99
N ARG A 73 -23.95 -5.21 -11.53
CA ARG A 73 -22.74 -4.94 -12.34
C ARG A 73 -21.66 -5.99 -12.19
N ARG A 74 -21.78 -6.88 -11.20
CA ARG A 74 -20.76 -7.90 -10.90
C ARG A 74 -20.58 -8.87 -12.06
N VAL A 75 -19.33 -9.04 -12.46
CA VAL A 75 -18.86 -10.05 -13.41
C VAL A 75 -17.67 -10.79 -12.82
N ALA A 76 -17.41 -12.00 -13.34
CA ALA A 76 -16.19 -12.70 -12.98
C ALA A 76 -14.98 -11.92 -13.52
N PRO A 77 -13.97 -11.62 -12.67
CA PRO A 77 -12.77 -10.95 -13.11
C PRO A 77 -11.91 -11.92 -13.94
N PHE A 78 -11.10 -11.39 -14.86
CA PHE A 78 -10.15 -12.20 -15.62
C PHE A 78 -9.12 -12.85 -14.69
N GLU A 79 -8.78 -14.11 -14.96
CA GLU A 79 -7.87 -14.90 -14.12
C GLU A 79 -6.46 -14.28 -14.04
N SER A 80 -6.04 -13.61 -15.12
CA SER A 80 -4.76 -12.89 -15.22
C SER A 80 -4.63 -11.73 -14.23
N LEU A 81 -5.75 -11.21 -13.71
CA LEU A 81 -5.79 -10.20 -12.65
C LEU A 81 -6.13 -10.85 -11.31
N ALA A 82 -7.17 -11.68 -11.27
CA ALA A 82 -7.72 -12.23 -10.04
C ALA A 82 -6.71 -13.08 -9.26
N LEU A 83 -5.99 -13.97 -9.94
CA LEU A 83 -5.06 -14.89 -9.27
C LEU A 83 -3.83 -14.16 -8.71
N PRO A 84 -3.13 -13.29 -9.48
CA PRO A 84 -2.02 -12.53 -8.92
C PRO A 84 -2.41 -11.60 -7.77
N ILE A 85 -3.58 -10.94 -7.86
CA ILE A 85 -4.07 -10.07 -6.78
C ILE A 85 -4.38 -10.90 -5.52
N ALA A 86 -5.06 -12.04 -5.68
CA ALA A 86 -5.35 -12.94 -4.57
C ALA A 86 -4.08 -13.48 -3.90
N GLU A 87 -3.01 -13.72 -4.67
CA GLU A 87 -1.72 -14.12 -4.09
C GLU A 87 -1.11 -13.03 -3.22
N GLN A 88 -1.15 -11.77 -3.68
CA GLN A 88 -0.62 -10.63 -2.92
C GLN A 88 -1.44 -10.37 -1.64
N LEU A 89 -2.78 -10.36 -1.74
CA LEU A 89 -3.68 -10.05 -0.62
C LEU A 89 -3.48 -10.95 0.61
N LYS A 90 -2.99 -12.18 0.46
CA LYS A 90 -2.67 -13.08 1.58
C LYS A 90 -1.64 -12.47 2.54
N PHE A 91 -0.76 -11.60 2.04
CA PHE A 91 0.35 -11.03 2.80
C PHE A 91 0.06 -9.63 3.36
N HIS A 92 -1.13 -9.08 3.13
CA HIS A 92 -1.52 -7.76 3.63
C HIS A 92 -2.48 -7.86 4.82
N ASP A 93 -2.30 -7.01 5.81
CA ASP A 93 -3.27 -6.86 6.91
C ASP A 93 -4.49 -6.06 6.46
N ASP A 94 -5.57 -6.15 7.25
CA ASP A 94 -6.87 -5.51 6.97
C ASP A 94 -6.77 -3.98 6.78
N ASP A 95 -5.80 -3.33 7.45
CA ASP A 95 -5.56 -1.88 7.42
C ASP A 95 -4.40 -1.49 6.47
N SER A 96 -3.90 -2.42 5.67
CA SER A 96 -2.79 -2.16 4.75
C SER A 96 -3.22 -1.24 3.63
N VAL A 97 -2.53 -0.10 3.47
CA VAL A 97 -2.75 0.83 2.34
C VAL A 97 -2.60 0.11 1.00
N VAL A 98 -1.58 -0.73 0.86
CA VAL A 98 -1.32 -1.51 -0.37
C VAL A 98 -2.37 -2.62 -0.56
N GLY A 99 -2.82 -3.25 0.54
CA GLY A 99 -3.92 -4.22 0.52
C GLY A 99 -5.22 -3.61 -0.01
N ASP A 100 -5.59 -2.43 0.47
CA ASP A 100 -6.75 -1.67 -0.01
C ASP A 100 -6.64 -1.32 -1.51
N MET A 101 -5.43 -1.01 -2.01
CA MET A 101 -5.21 -0.79 -3.44
C MET A 101 -5.45 -2.06 -4.28
N PHE A 102 -5.03 -3.23 -3.79
CA PHE A 102 -5.31 -4.51 -4.42
C PHE A 102 -6.80 -4.85 -4.40
N GLU A 103 -7.50 -4.61 -3.28
CA GLU A 103 -8.95 -4.80 -3.19
C GLU A 103 -9.70 -3.93 -4.20
N ARG A 104 -9.31 -2.65 -4.32
CA ARG A 104 -9.89 -1.70 -5.29
C ARG A 104 -9.65 -2.18 -6.71
N LEU A 105 -8.42 -2.57 -7.05
CA LEU A 105 -8.10 -3.08 -8.38
C LEU A 105 -8.94 -4.33 -8.73
N LEU A 106 -9.13 -5.24 -7.77
CA LEU A 106 -9.98 -6.41 -7.95
C LEU A 106 -11.45 -6.03 -8.12
N ALA A 107 -11.95 -5.07 -7.34
CA ALA A 107 -13.30 -4.54 -7.49
C ALA A 107 -13.54 -3.96 -8.89
N ARG A 108 -12.59 -3.18 -9.43
CA ARG A 108 -12.66 -2.68 -10.82
C ARG A 108 -12.72 -3.81 -11.84
N ALA A 109 -11.93 -4.86 -11.63
CA ALA A 109 -11.93 -6.04 -12.52
C ALA A 109 -13.25 -6.82 -12.48
N MET A 110 -14.02 -6.70 -11.39
CA MET A 110 -15.33 -7.34 -11.19
C MET A 110 -16.52 -6.47 -11.61
N ASP A 111 -16.31 -5.21 -12.00
CA ASP A 111 -17.38 -4.31 -12.44
C ASP A 111 -17.39 -4.20 -13.97
N ARG A 112 -18.48 -4.66 -14.61
CA ARG A 112 -18.62 -4.65 -16.08
C ARG A 112 -18.47 -3.26 -16.71
N GLU A 113 -18.80 -2.19 -15.99
CA GLU A 113 -18.71 -0.81 -16.51
C GLU A 113 -17.30 -0.26 -16.37
N ARG A 114 -16.53 -0.77 -15.40
CA ARG A 114 -15.22 -0.24 -15.00
C ARG A 114 -14.06 -1.20 -15.24
N VAL A 115 -14.33 -2.38 -15.80
CA VAL A 115 -13.31 -3.40 -16.12
C VAL A 115 -12.18 -2.86 -16.99
N GLY A 116 -12.47 -1.88 -17.85
CA GLY A 116 -11.45 -1.19 -18.67
C GLY A 116 -10.43 -0.38 -17.86
N GLU A 117 -10.72 -0.07 -16.60
CA GLU A 117 -9.79 0.61 -15.69
C GLU A 117 -8.79 -0.36 -15.05
N ALA A 118 -9.12 -1.65 -14.96
CA ALA A 118 -8.29 -2.66 -14.32
C ALA A 118 -7.15 -3.14 -15.24
N HIS A 119 -6.10 -2.32 -15.37
CA HIS A 119 -4.97 -2.66 -16.24
C HIS A 119 -4.06 -3.74 -15.59
N PRO A 120 -3.67 -4.82 -16.29
CA PRO A 120 -2.83 -5.89 -15.73
C PRO A 120 -1.50 -5.45 -15.11
N ALA A 121 -0.86 -4.42 -15.67
CA ALA A 121 0.37 -3.86 -15.10
C ALA A 121 0.21 -3.34 -13.66
N PHE A 122 -1.02 -2.96 -13.26
CA PHE A 122 -1.25 -2.38 -11.94
C PHE A 122 -1.01 -3.39 -10.82
N VAL A 123 -1.14 -4.70 -11.06
CA VAL A 123 -0.76 -5.72 -10.08
C VAL A 123 0.71 -5.57 -9.68
N GLN A 124 1.59 -5.41 -10.66
CA GLN A 124 3.03 -5.28 -10.43
C GLN A 124 3.38 -3.92 -9.84
N ILE A 125 2.72 -2.85 -10.28
CA ILE A 125 2.95 -1.49 -9.77
C ILE A 125 2.52 -1.40 -8.30
N VAL A 126 1.31 -1.85 -7.95
CA VAL A 126 0.83 -1.85 -6.56
C VAL A 126 1.78 -2.63 -5.65
N GLY A 127 2.23 -3.81 -6.07
CA GLY A 127 3.16 -4.63 -5.28
C GLY A 127 4.56 -4.05 -5.11
N GLN A 128 4.95 -3.04 -5.89
CA GLN A 128 6.23 -2.34 -5.75
C GLN A 128 6.14 -1.10 -4.86
N LEU A 129 4.94 -0.61 -4.54
CA LEU A 129 4.77 0.63 -3.79
C LEU A 129 4.99 0.46 -2.29
N ALA A 130 5.70 1.40 -1.69
CA ALA A 130 5.68 1.62 -0.26
C ALA A 130 4.39 2.35 0.17
N PRO A 131 3.94 2.20 1.44
CA PRO A 131 2.79 2.95 1.96
C PRO A 131 2.92 4.47 1.81
N ASP A 132 4.13 5.01 2.03
CA ASP A 132 4.42 6.44 1.86
C ASP A 132 4.34 6.89 0.40
N GLU A 133 4.70 6.03 -0.55
CA GLU A 133 4.57 6.31 -1.98
C GLU A 133 3.10 6.37 -2.41
N ALA A 134 2.26 5.50 -1.85
CA ALA A 134 0.82 5.57 -2.05
C ALA A 134 0.21 6.86 -1.48
N MET A 135 0.67 7.30 -0.30
CA MET A 135 0.28 8.60 0.26
C MET A 135 0.74 9.76 -0.62
N LEU A 136 1.99 9.74 -1.08
CA LEU A 136 2.56 10.76 -1.94
C LEU A 136 1.84 10.84 -3.29
N LEU A 137 1.47 9.70 -3.88
CA LEU A 137 0.64 9.65 -5.08
C LEU A 137 -0.71 10.35 -4.89
N ARG A 138 -1.36 10.18 -3.73
CA ARG A 138 -2.61 10.90 -3.41
C ARG A 138 -2.39 12.42 -3.37
N GLN A 139 -1.28 12.87 -2.79
CA GLN A 139 -0.91 14.30 -2.78
C GLN A 139 -0.65 14.82 -4.21
N ILE A 140 0.11 14.09 -5.01
CA ILE A 140 0.39 14.45 -6.42
C ILE A 140 -0.89 14.48 -7.24
N ALA A 141 -1.83 13.57 -6.98
CA ALA A 141 -3.07 13.52 -7.73
C ALA A 141 -4.06 14.65 -7.39
N ALA A 142 -4.01 15.15 -6.15
CA ALA A 142 -4.82 16.27 -5.66
C ALA A 142 -4.35 17.61 -6.24
N SER A 143 -3.06 17.76 -6.54
CA SER A 143 -2.45 18.98 -7.06
C SER A 143 -1.95 18.76 -8.49
N ARG A 144 -2.56 19.41 -9.48
CA ARG A 144 -2.19 19.23 -10.90
C ARG A 144 -1.59 20.52 -11.47
N PRO A 145 -0.26 20.63 -11.62
CA PRO A 145 0.79 19.72 -11.11
C PRO A 145 1.13 19.98 -9.63
N ALA A 146 1.77 19.00 -8.98
CA ALA A 146 2.28 19.11 -7.62
C ALA A 146 3.74 19.58 -7.64
N ALA A 147 4.14 20.37 -6.65
CA ALA A 147 5.53 20.81 -6.51
C ALA A 147 6.24 19.97 -5.44
N TYR A 148 7.54 19.73 -5.61
CA TYR A 148 8.39 19.31 -4.50
C TYR A 148 9.59 20.24 -4.40
N MET A 149 9.92 20.62 -3.17
CA MET A 149 11.04 21.51 -2.86
C MET A 149 12.22 20.70 -2.36
N ARG A 150 13.43 21.10 -2.73
CA ARG A 150 14.69 20.47 -2.32
C ARG A 150 15.69 21.53 -1.89
N PRO A 151 16.55 21.24 -0.89
CA PRO A 151 17.70 22.08 -0.63
C PRO A 151 18.62 22.19 -1.87
N PRO A 152 19.35 23.30 -2.01
CA PRO A 152 20.22 23.53 -3.15
C PRO A 152 21.34 22.49 -3.20
N GLN A 153 22.01 22.39 -4.35
CA GLN A 153 23.13 21.47 -4.56
C GLN A 153 22.76 19.99 -4.36
N LYS A 154 21.50 19.63 -4.63
CA LYS A 154 20.96 18.27 -4.46
C LYS A 154 21.00 17.77 -3.01
N GLY A 155 20.86 18.67 -2.02
CA GLY A 155 20.68 18.26 -0.62
C GLY A 155 19.52 17.27 -0.46
N LEU A 156 19.64 16.34 0.47
CA LEU A 156 18.65 15.27 0.70
C LEU A 156 17.80 15.50 1.95
N ALA A 157 18.01 16.61 2.67
CA ALA A 157 17.13 16.97 3.78
C ALA A 157 15.72 17.23 3.26
N ALA A 158 14.73 16.57 3.86
CA ALA A 158 13.32 16.84 3.59
C ALA A 158 12.94 18.18 4.21
N LEU A 159 12.44 19.09 3.38
CA LEU A 159 11.96 20.39 3.84
C LEU A 159 10.56 20.20 4.43
N LEU A 160 10.44 20.29 5.76
CA LEU A 160 9.17 20.14 6.47
C LEU A 160 8.34 21.44 6.43
N LYS A 161 7.11 21.39 6.93
CA LYS A 161 6.11 22.46 6.86
C LYS A 161 6.66 23.86 7.18
N ASP A 162 7.26 24.01 8.37
CA ASP A 162 7.70 25.32 8.86
C ASP A 162 8.88 25.86 8.06
N GLU A 163 9.84 24.98 7.72
CA GLU A 163 11.00 25.33 6.90
C GLU A 163 10.58 25.74 5.49
N ARG A 164 9.69 24.96 4.84
CA ARG A 164 9.11 25.33 3.53
C ARG A 164 8.44 26.69 3.58
N ALA A 165 7.62 26.95 4.60
CA ALA A 165 6.92 28.23 4.74
C ALA A 165 7.90 29.40 4.88
N VAL A 166 8.95 29.26 5.68
CA VAL A 166 10.00 30.28 5.83
C VAL A 166 10.71 30.54 4.50
N LEU A 167 11.14 29.48 3.80
CA LEU A 167 11.84 29.58 2.52
C LEU A 167 10.97 30.22 1.42
N ILE A 168 9.70 29.79 1.30
CA ILE A 168 8.76 30.36 0.33
C ILE A 168 8.52 31.85 0.64
N ASN A 169 8.33 32.22 1.89
CA ASN A 169 8.11 33.62 2.28
C ASN A 169 9.33 34.50 2.01
N ALA A 170 10.54 33.97 2.24
CA ALA A 170 11.80 34.66 1.95
C ALA A 170 12.15 34.74 0.45
N SER A 171 11.47 33.97 -0.40
CA SER A 171 11.73 33.95 -1.84
C SER A 171 11.38 35.27 -2.54
N GLY A 172 12.03 35.50 -3.70
CA GLY A 172 11.75 36.64 -4.58
C GLY A 172 10.49 36.50 -5.43
N MET A 173 9.60 35.54 -5.08
CA MET A 173 8.35 35.30 -5.78
C MET A 173 7.26 36.34 -5.43
N THR A 174 6.29 36.50 -6.31
CA THR A 174 5.08 37.29 -6.03
C THR A 174 4.20 36.59 -4.99
N ASP A 175 3.31 37.33 -4.31
CA ASP A 175 2.40 36.73 -3.32
C ASP A 175 1.51 35.63 -3.93
N GLY A 176 1.08 35.80 -5.18
CA GLY A 176 0.32 34.77 -5.91
C GLY A 176 1.13 33.50 -6.14
N GLN A 177 2.40 33.62 -6.54
CA GLN A 177 3.31 32.48 -6.70
C GLN A 177 3.59 31.78 -5.36
N LYS A 178 3.77 32.55 -4.28
CA LYS A 178 3.97 32.01 -2.93
C LYS A 178 2.76 31.24 -2.44
N ALA A 179 1.57 31.82 -2.59
CA ALA A 179 0.31 31.17 -2.23
C ALA A 179 0.11 29.88 -3.01
N ARG A 180 0.34 29.92 -4.33
CA ARG A 180 0.23 28.75 -5.20
C ARG A 180 1.23 27.66 -4.81
N LEU A 181 2.49 27.99 -4.57
CA LEU A 181 3.51 27.00 -4.22
C LEU A 181 3.19 26.31 -2.89
N ASN A 182 2.69 27.05 -1.89
CA ASN A 182 2.23 26.47 -0.63
C ASN A 182 1.05 25.50 -0.81
N GLU A 183 0.16 25.79 -1.75
CA GLU A 183 -1.00 24.94 -2.06
C GLU A 183 -0.59 23.63 -2.74
N VAL A 184 0.29 23.71 -3.76
CA VAL A 184 0.62 22.56 -4.61
C VAL A 184 1.82 21.76 -4.12
N ALA A 185 2.57 22.25 -3.12
CA ALA A 185 3.74 21.55 -2.60
C ALA A 185 3.33 20.24 -1.89
N VAL A 186 4.04 19.16 -2.20
CA VAL A 186 3.96 17.91 -1.44
C VAL A 186 4.38 18.17 0.01
N ARG A 187 3.82 17.38 0.91
CA ARG A 187 3.96 17.49 2.36
C ARG A 187 4.70 16.27 2.91
N PRO A 188 6.04 16.29 2.91
CA PRO A 188 6.87 15.25 3.52
C PRO A 188 6.47 14.91 4.97
N GLU A 189 5.97 15.89 5.74
CA GLU A 189 5.53 15.69 7.13
C GLU A 189 4.34 14.73 7.30
N ASP A 190 3.59 14.46 6.21
CA ASP A 190 2.49 13.49 6.21
C ASP A 190 2.99 12.05 5.96
N LEU A 191 4.27 11.86 5.62
CA LEU A 191 4.90 10.57 5.36
C LEU A 191 5.47 9.96 6.64
N ALA A 192 5.52 8.64 6.74
CA ALA A 192 6.17 7.97 7.86
C ALA A 192 7.70 8.18 7.85
N GLN A 193 8.32 8.27 6.66
CA GLN A 193 9.74 8.55 6.46
C GLN A 193 9.93 9.77 5.53
N PRO A 194 9.77 11.00 6.06
CA PRO A 194 9.88 12.23 5.27
C PRO A 194 11.20 12.36 4.49
N GLU A 195 12.30 11.88 5.05
CA GLU A 195 13.65 11.92 4.48
C GLU A 195 13.80 11.18 3.15
N LEU A 196 12.90 10.22 2.86
CA LEU A 196 12.90 9.45 1.63
C LEU A 196 12.04 10.07 0.52
N VAL A 197 11.42 11.24 0.74
CA VAL A 197 10.50 11.87 -0.21
C VAL A 197 11.06 11.97 -1.63
N TYR A 198 12.34 12.33 -1.80
CA TYR A 198 12.93 12.44 -3.13
C TYR A 198 13.08 11.07 -3.82
N THR A 199 13.48 10.05 -3.05
CA THR A 199 13.57 8.67 -3.54
C THR A 199 12.20 8.12 -3.92
N TYR A 200 11.17 8.41 -3.12
CA TYR A 200 9.80 8.06 -3.44
C TYR A 200 9.32 8.71 -4.75
N ILE A 201 9.59 10.00 -4.96
CA ILE A 201 9.27 10.66 -6.24
C ILE A 201 10.01 10.00 -7.41
N GLU A 202 11.30 9.75 -7.26
CA GLU A 202 12.12 9.10 -8.30
C GLU A 202 11.62 7.70 -8.65
N HIS A 203 11.19 6.92 -7.66
CA HIS A 203 10.61 5.60 -7.87
C HIS A 203 9.23 5.68 -8.54
N LEU A 204 8.34 6.59 -8.13
CA LEU A 204 7.06 6.82 -8.80
C LEU A 204 7.22 7.22 -10.28
N VAL A 205 8.27 7.99 -10.59
CA VAL A 205 8.62 8.33 -11.97
C VAL A 205 9.17 7.10 -12.71
N SER A 206 9.99 6.26 -12.08
CA SER A 206 10.54 5.06 -12.71
C SER A 206 9.48 3.97 -12.96
N LEU A 207 8.44 3.90 -12.13
CA LEU A 207 7.24 3.09 -12.35
C LEU A 207 6.38 3.61 -13.52
N GLY A 208 6.67 4.81 -14.03
CA GLY A 208 6.01 5.38 -15.19
C GLY A 208 4.58 5.85 -14.93
N ILE A 209 4.21 6.10 -13.67
CA ILE A 209 2.90 6.66 -13.28
C ILE A 209 2.97 8.16 -12.96
N VAL A 210 4.16 8.70 -12.73
CA VAL A 210 4.42 10.13 -12.51
C VAL A 210 5.42 10.63 -13.56
N SER A 211 5.30 11.90 -13.94
CA SER A 211 6.22 12.57 -14.86
C SER A 211 6.57 13.98 -14.36
N TYR A 212 7.81 14.41 -14.64
CA TYR A 212 8.21 15.80 -14.45
C TYR A 212 7.56 16.69 -15.51
N THR A 213 7.12 17.88 -15.12
CA THR A 213 6.58 18.90 -16.04
C THR A 213 7.28 20.25 -15.86
N ASN A 214 7.46 20.96 -16.97
CA ASN A 214 7.95 22.33 -17.00
C ASN A 214 6.84 23.35 -17.28
N ASP A 215 5.59 22.94 -17.44
CA ASP A 215 4.50 23.84 -17.83
C ASP A 215 4.36 25.04 -16.86
N PRO A 216 4.38 24.83 -15.53
CA PRO A 216 4.27 25.94 -14.57
C PRO A 216 5.43 26.94 -14.68
N TRP A 217 6.63 26.50 -15.06
CA TRP A 217 7.79 27.38 -15.24
C TRP A 217 7.61 28.38 -16.38
N THR A 218 6.91 27.97 -17.44
CA THR A 218 6.73 28.81 -18.63
C THR A 218 5.64 29.87 -18.46
N ALA A 219 4.69 29.64 -17.56
CA ALA A 219 3.55 30.50 -17.31
C ALA A 219 3.58 31.12 -15.90
N GLU A 220 3.20 30.35 -14.87
CA GLU A 220 2.94 30.84 -13.50
C GLU A 220 4.22 31.25 -12.76
N TYR A 221 5.32 30.54 -12.97
CA TYR A 221 6.60 30.72 -12.27
C TYR A 221 7.69 31.33 -13.15
N LYS A 222 7.31 31.99 -14.25
CA LYS A 222 8.27 32.66 -15.12
C LYS A 222 9.03 33.74 -14.33
N GLY A 223 10.34 33.59 -14.24
CA GLY A 223 11.21 34.52 -13.51
C GLY A 223 11.20 34.36 -11.98
N ALA A 224 10.52 33.34 -11.45
CA ALA A 224 10.58 33.01 -10.03
C ALA A 224 12.01 32.67 -9.61
N LYS A 225 12.44 33.19 -8.45
CA LYS A 225 13.73 32.88 -7.83
C LYS A 225 13.49 32.37 -6.41
N GLY A 226 13.93 31.15 -6.13
CA GLY A 226 13.95 30.59 -4.77
C GLY A 226 14.93 31.36 -3.88
N ALA A 227 14.68 31.31 -2.57
CA ALA A 227 15.64 31.77 -1.56
C ALA A 227 16.28 30.53 -0.94
N ASP A 228 17.42 30.10 -1.48
CA ASP A 228 18.15 28.91 -1.02
C ASP A 228 17.34 27.60 -1.03
N PHE A 229 16.51 27.42 -2.07
CA PHE A 229 15.90 26.13 -2.40
C PHE A 229 15.66 26.01 -3.90
N ASP A 230 15.67 24.78 -4.38
CA ASP A 230 15.19 24.40 -5.70
C ASP A 230 13.79 23.77 -5.56
N PHE A 231 12.96 23.86 -6.59
CA PHE A 231 11.70 23.12 -6.64
C PHE A 231 11.41 22.66 -8.06
N TRP A 232 10.65 21.58 -8.19
CA TRP A 232 10.22 21.06 -9.48
C TRP A 232 8.77 20.62 -9.40
N PHE A 233 8.16 20.46 -10.57
CA PHE A 233 6.78 20.04 -10.69
C PHE A 233 6.70 18.62 -11.23
N VAL A 234 5.80 17.84 -10.63
CA VAL A 234 5.45 16.48 -11.01
C VAL A 234 3.95 16.36 -11.16
N GLN A 235 3.51 15.48 -12.04
CA GLN A 235 2.10 15.18 -12.23
C GLN A 235 1.91 13.72 -12.64
N LEU A 236 0.70 13.20 -12.42
CA LEU A 236 0.28 11.95 -13.02
C LEU A 236 0.30 12.07 -14.54
N ASN A 237 0.83 11.07 -15.22
CA ASN A 237 0.66 10.92 -16.67
C ASN A 237 -0.62 10.12 -16.97
N GLY A 238 -0.93 9.86 -18.25
CA GLY A 238 -2.16 9.13 -18.60
C GLY A 238 -2.29 7.74 -17.97
N LEU A 239 -1.17 7.02 -17.77
CA LEU A 239 -1.17 5.75 -17.04
C LEU A 239 -1.40 5.97 -15.54
N GLY A 240 -0.77 6.99 -14.95
CA GLY A 240 -0.96 7.39 -13.57
C GLY A 240 -2.39 7.82 -13.23
N GLU A 241 -3.06 8.53 -14.14
CA GLU A 241 -4.48 8.90 -13.97
C GLU A 241 -5.40 7.67 -14.03
N LEU A 242 -5.08 6.69 -14.88
CA LEU A 242 -5.78 5.41 -14.90
C LEU A 242 -5.52 4.60 -13.61
N PHE A 243 -4.27 4.58 -13.14
CA PHE A 243 -3.88 3.94 -11.89
C PHE A 243 -4.58 4.57 -10.68
N GLN A 244 -4.67 5.90 -10.63
CA GLN A 244 -5.37 6.60 -9.58
C GLN A 244 -6.85 6.18 -9.53
N ARG A 245 -7.52 6.12 -10.67
CA ARG A 245 -8.93 5.70 -10.75
C ARG A 245 -9.11 4.25 -10.31
N ALA A 246 -8.22 3.37 -10.75
CA ALA A 246 -8.35 1.95 -10.47
C ALA A 246 -8.04 1.59 -9.02
N CYS A 247 -7.00 2.22 -8.43
CA CYS A 247 -6.39 1.76 -7.19
C CYS A 247 -6.49 2.74 -6.01
N LEU A 248 -6.80 4.03 -6.23
CA LEU A 248 -6.68 5.07 -5.18
C LEU A 248 -7.94 5.92 -4.96
N LEU A 249 -8.84 6.04 -5.94
CA LEU A 249 -10.11 6.76 -5.75
C LEU A 249 -11.06 5.95 -4.86
N GLU A 250 -11.77 6.67 -4.00
CA GLU A 250 -12.90 6.13 -3.24
C GLU A 250 -14.14 6.15 -4.13
N ASP A 251 -14.98 5.11 -3.99
CA ASP A 251 -16.16 4.85 -4.82
C ASP A 251 -17.39 5.68 -4.42
#